data_AF-A0A1I1MAF1-F1
#
_entry.id   AF-A0A1I1MAF1-F1
#
_cell.length_a   1.000
_cell.length_b   1.000
_cell.length_c   1.000
_cell.angle_alpha   90.00
_cell.angle_beta   90.00
_cell.angle_gamma   90.00
#
_symmetry.space_group_name_H-M   'P 1'
#
loop_
_entity.id
_entity.type
_entity.pdbx_description
1 polymer ?
#
loop_
_entity_poly.entity_id
_entity_poly.type
_entity_poly.pdbx_seq_one_letter_code
_entity_poly.pdbx_strand_id
1 'polypeptide(L)'
;MISDFKKAALSSLKGKWGLGAGASFLYYIISTIGTFIIGFPLFFLGLLFSEIMNASASPTGDERLNAVGATSYVLTFVIISLVLIGLQSIMSYGYCNLTLRLAKRESTTIDDLFEGFRKKNIFKSIKLALLMSVYVFLWSLLLIVPGIIKCFSYSMAYYIMLDHPEYTASEALKKSQEMMKGHKFDLFILSLSFIGWFILGAVILFFTIGIPFLWIYPYYFTTISHFYLNLVNRDIAMEEKTVI
;
A
#
# COMPACT_ATOMS: atom_id res chain seq x y z
N MET A 1 -15.00 16.36 -12.67
CA MET A 1 -13.78 16.20 -11.85
C MET A 1 -13.39 14.72 -11.69
N ILE A 2 -14.16 13.89 -10.98
CA ILE A 2 -13.84 12.45 -10.77
C ILE A 2 -13.78 11.65 -12.08
N SER A 3 -14.72 11.92 -12.99
CA SER A 3 -14.73 11.35 -14.34
C SER A 3 -13.48 11.68 -15.15
N ASP A 4 -12.84 12.81 -14.86
CA ASP A 4 -11.76 13.36 -15.68
C ASP A 4 -10.46 12.64 -15.34
N PHE A 5 -10.22 12.34 -14.06
CA PHE A 5 -9.09 11.49 -13.65
C PHE A 5 -9.18 10.09 -14.23
N LYS A 6 -10.38 9.50 -14.26
CA LYS A 6 -10.61 8.19 -14.88
C LYS A 6 -10.33 8.21 -16.39
N LYS A 7 -10.84 9.21 -17.10
CA LYS A 7 -10.57 9.38 -18.54
C LYS A 7 -9.08 9.61 -18.81
N ALA A 8 -8.41 10.42 -17.98
CA ALA A 8 -6.98 10.67 -18.09
C ALA A 8 -6.15 9.40 -17.86
N ALA A 9 -6.54 8.56 -16.89
CA ALA A 9 -5.92 7.26 -16.66
C ALA A 9 -6.09 6.32 -17.86
N LEU A 10 -7.30 6.20 -18.40
CA LEU A 10 -7.55 5.40 -19.61
C LEU A 10 -6.73 5.90 -20.81
N SER A 11 -6.62 7.23 -20.97
CA SER A 11 -5.78 7.82 -22.01
C SER A 11 -4.29 7.52 -21.80
N SER A 12 -3.83 7.46 -20.56
CA SER A 12 -2.41 7.19 -20.23
C SER A 12 -2.05 5.72 -20.42
N LEU A 13 -3.03 4.83 -20.23
CA LEU A 13 -2.91 3.39 -20.45
C LEU A 13 -3.12 2.98 -21.91
N LYS A 14 -3.72 3.82 -22.75
CA LYS A 14 -3.94 3.51 -24.17
C LYS A 14 -2.59 3.25 -24.86
N GLY A 15 -2.42 2.03 -25.38
CA GLY A 15 -1.16 1.56 -25.97
C GLY A 15 -0.13 1.02 -24.95
N LYS A 16 -0.38 1.17 -23.64
CA LYS A 16 0.48 0.68 -22.55
C LYS A 16 -0.21 -0.31 -21.60
N TRP A 17 -1.41 -0.80 -21.96
CA TRP A 17 -2.16 -1.76 -21.14
C TRP A 17 -1.39 -3.04 -20.85
N GLY A 18 -0.61 -3.55 -21.81
CA GLY A 18 0.24 -4.73 -21.58
C GLY A 18 1.27 -4.52 -20.48
N LEU A 19 1.85 -3.31 -20.40
CA LEU A 19 2.77 -2.93 -19.34
C LEU A 19 2.04 -2.80 -17.99
N GLY A 20 0.88 -2.15 -17.96
CA GLY A 20 0.08 -2.02 -16.72
C GLY A 20 -0.40 -3.37 -16.17
N ALA A 21 -0.90 -4.24 -17.05
CA ALA A 21 -1.35 -5.58 -16.68
C ALA A 21 -0.18 -6.49 -16.28
N GLY A 22 0.94 -6.45 -17.01
CA GLY A 22 2.16 -7.16 -16.65
C GLY A 22 2.72 -6.71 -15.30
N ALA A 23 2.74 -5.40 -15.04
CA ALA A 23 3.15 -4.86 -13.74
C ALA A 23 2.23 -5.31 -12.60
N SER A 24 0.91 -5.36 -12.84
CA SER A 24 -0.06 -5.85 -11.84
C SER A 24 0.10 -7.32 -11.55
N PHE A 25 0.35 -8.12 -12.60
CA PHE A 25 0.62 -9.54 -12.47
C PHE A 25 1.89 -9.79 -11.66
N LEU A 26 3.00 -9.12 -12.00
CA LEU A 26 4.25 -9.22 -11.26
C LEU A 26 4.09 -8.73 -9.83
N TYR A 27 3.39 -7.62 -9.62
CA TYR A 27 3.11 -7.10 -8.29
C TYR A 27 2.40 -8.14 -7.42
N TYR A 28 1.36 -8.79 -7.95
CA TYR A 28 0.62 -9.82 -7.23
C TYR A 28 1.50 -11.06 -6.97
N ILE A 29 2.10 -11.62 -8.03
CA ILE A 29 2.91 -12.84 -7.93
C ILE A 29 4.10 -12.68 -7.00
N ILE A 30 4.87 -11.58 -7.12
CA ILE A 30 6.04 -11.34 -6.28
C ILE A 30 5.61 -11.13 -4.83
N SER A 31 4.56 -10.35 -4.58
CA SER A 31 4.05 -10.11 -3.22
C SER A 31 3.55 -11.41 -2.59
N THR A 32 2.80 -12.23 -3.34
CA THR A 32 2.25 -13.50 -2.86
C THR A 32 3.34 -14.54 -2.63
N ILE A 33 4.23 -14.76 -3.61
CA ILE A 33 5.35 -15.71 -3.47
C ILE A 33 6.26 -15.28 -2.33
N GLY A 34 6.64 -14.00 -2.24
CA GLY A 34 7.48 -13.51 -1.14
C GLY A 34 6.81 -13.69 0.22
N THR A 35 5.50 -13.48 0.31
CA THR A 35 4.69 -13.73 1.52
C THR A 35 4.75 -15.20 1.91
N PHE A 36 4.63 -16.13 0.96
CA PHE A 36 4.74 -17.56 1.27
C PHE A 36 6.16 -17.98 1.63
N ILE A 37 7.18 -17.54 0.88
CA ILE A 37 8.59 -17.89 1.12
C ILE A 37 9.05 -17.43 2.50
N ILE A 38 8.66 -16.23 2.94
CA ILE A 38 9.12 -15.68 4.21
C ILE A 38 8.12 -15.97 5.33
N GLY A 39 6.83 -15.77 5.07
CA GLY A 39 5.77 -15.89 6.06
C GLY A 39 5.47 -17.33 6.46
N PHE A 40 5.50 -18.30 5.54
CA PHE A 40 5.18 -19.69 5.86
C PHE A 40 6.22 -20.34 6.80
N PRO A 41 7.54 -20.20 6.56
CA PRO A 41 8.54 -20.69 7.52
C PRO A 41 8.45 -19.99 8.89
N LEU A 42 8.22 -18.68 8.92
CA LEU A 42 8.06 -17.94 10.18
C LEU A 42 6.81 -18.38 10.95
N PHE A 43 5.71 -18.61 10.24
CA PHE A 43 4.48 -19.16 10.82
C PHE A 43 4.71 -20.54 11.40
N PHE A 44 5.33 -21.44 10.63
CA PHE A 44 5.63 -22.79 11.09
C PHE A 44 6.60 -22.80 12.28
N LEU A 45 7.63 -21.94 12.25
CA LEU A 45 8.55 -21.77 13.38
C LEU A 45 7.84 -21.28 14.64
N GLY A 46 6.92 -20.32 14.51
CA GLY A 46 6.11 -19.85 15.63
C GLY A 46 5.16 -20.91 16.19
N LEU A 47 4.56 -21.75 15.32
CA LEU A 47 3.78 -22.91 15.76
C LEU A 47 4.64 -23.91 16.54
N LEU A 48 5.82 -24.27 16.02
CA LEU A 48 6.75 -25.18 16.71
C LEU A 48 7.17 -24.62 18.06
N PHE A 49 7.51 -23.33 18.12
CA PHE A 49 7.88 -22.68 19.37
C PHE A 49 6.73 -22.73 20.38
N SER A 50 5.50 -22.42 19.96
CA SER A 50 4.33 -22.48 20.84
C SER A 50 4.06 -23.90 21.34
N GLU A 51 4.17 -24.91 20.47
CA GLU A 51 4.00 -26.31 20.85
C GLU A 51 5.05 -26.76 21.88
N ILE A 52 6.31 -26.35 21.72
CA ILE A 52 7.37 -26.63 22.70
C ILE A 52 7.03 -25.97 24.05
N MET A 53 6.57 -24.72 24.04
CA MET A 53 6.17 -24.02 25.27
C MET A 53 4.96 -24.70 25.94
N ASN A 54 3.97 -25.17 25.18
CA ASN A 54 2.82 -25.89 25.71
C ASN A 54 3.16 -27.33 26.16
N ALA A 55 4.03 -28.05 25.46
CA ALA A 55 4.49 -29.38 25.87
C ALA A 55 5.29 -29.31 27.18
N SER A 56 6.09 -28.24 27.36
CA SER A 56 6.78 -27.97 28.62
C SER A 56 5.82 -27.63 29.78
N ALA A 57 4.56 -27.33 29.48
CA ALA A 57 3.52 -26.99 30.46
C ALA A 57 2.75 -28.18 31.04
N SER A 58 2.73 -29.31 30.32
CA SER A 58 1.73 -30.35 30.52
C SER A 58 1.84 -31.20 31.80
N PRO A 59 2.93 -31.25 32.59
CA PRO A 59 2.89 -31.98 33.85
C PRO A 59 2.21 -31.21 35.00
N THR A 60 2.09 -29.87 34.91
CA THR A 60 1.84 -29.01 36.09
C THR A 60 0.45 -28.38 36.18
N GLY A 61 -0.37 -28.40 35.12
CA GLY A 61 -1.74 -27.87 35.15
C GLY A 61 -1.86 -26.37 35.47
N ASP A 62 -0.78 -25.61 35.28
CA ASP A 62 -0.65 -24.22 35.71
C ASP A 62 -1.21 -23.24 34.66
N GLU A 63 -2.19 -22.41 35.03
CA GLU A 63 -2.80 -21.39 34.15
C GLU A 63 -1.77 -20.41 33.56
N ARG A 64 -0.62 -20.24 34.24
CA ARG A 64 0.49 -19.40 33.76
C ARG A 64 1.05 -19.86 32.42
N LEU A 65 1.02 -21.16 32.14
CA LEU A 65 1.60 -21.70 30.92
C LEU A 65 0.70 -21.50 29.69
N ASN A 66 -0.62 -21.46 29.86
CA ASN A 66 -1.57 -21.07 28.80
C ASN A 66 -1.37 -19.60 28.38
N ALA A 67 -1.03 -18.71 29.33
CA ALA A 67 -0.68 -17.32 29.03
C ALA A 67 0.64 -17.20 28.24
N VAL A 68 1.61 -18.08 28.50
CA VAL A 68 2.87 -18.14 27.74
C VAL A 68 2.64 -18.65 26.31
N GLY A 69 1.82 -19.69 26.12
CA GLY A 69 1.40 -20.12 24.79
C GLY A 69 0.69 -19.01 24.02
N ALA A 70 -0.30 -18.35 24.63
CA ALA A 70 -1.03 -17.23 24.03
C ALA A 70 -0.12 -16.04 23.64
N THR A 71 0.80 -15.65 24.52
CA THR A 71 1.75 -14.56 24.22
C THR A 71 2.72 -14.91 23.09
N SER A 72 3.12 -16.18 22.96
CA SER A 72 3.96 -16.65 21.84
C SER A 72 3.25 -16.57 20.48
N TYR A 73 1.94 -16.88 20.43
CA TYR A 73 1.13 -16.72 19.21
C TYR A 73 0.97 -15.27 18.82
N VAL A 74 0.70 -14.38 19.78
CA VAL A 74 0.60 -12.94 19.53
C VAL A 74 1.93 -12.39 19.01
N LEU A 75 3.05 -12.76 19.61
CA LEU A 75 4.37 -12.33 19.17
C LEU A 75 4.68 -12.80 17.74
N THR A 76 4.41 -14.07 17.44
CA THR A 76 4.56 -14.63 16.09
C THR A 76 3.71 -13.87 15.08
N PHE A 77 2.45 -13.61 15.39
CA PHE A 77 1.53 -12.86 14.53
C PHE A 77 2.04 -11.44 14.26
N VAL A 78 2.53 -10.75 15.28
CA VAL A 78 3.11 -9.39 15.15
C VAL A 78 4.35 -9.42 14.25
N ILE A 79 5.27 -10.36 14.47
CA ILE A 79 6.48 -10.51 13.65
C ILE A 79 6.12 -10.75 12.19
N ILE A 80 5.21 -11.68 11.91
CA ILE A 80 4.74 -11.96 10.55
C ILE A 80 4.13 -10.70 9.95
N SER A 81 3.22 -10.03 10.67
CA SER A 81 2.57 -8.81 10.18
C SER A 81 3.58 -7.72 9.80
N LEU A 82 4.62 -7.51 10.60
CA LEU A 82 5.68 -6.53 10.31
C LEU A 82 6.48 -6.90 9.05
N VAL A 83 6.81 -8.18 8.88
CA VAL A 83 7.50 -8.68 7.68
C VAL A 83 6.64 -8.49 6.43
N LEU A 84 5.34 -8.80 6.52
CA LEU A 84 4.40 -8.64 5.41
C LEU A 84 4.21 -7.17 5.02
N ILE A 85 4.09 -6.27 6.00
CA ILE A 85 4.04 -4.83 5.76
C ILE A 85 5.32 -4.36 5.05
N GLY A 86 6.49 -4.84 5.50
CA GLY A 86 7.77 -4.53 4.88
C GLY A 86 7.84 -4.96 3.42
N LEU A 87 7.55 -6.23 3.13
CA LEU A 87 7.55 -6.76 1.77
C LEU A 87 6.55 -6.02 0.87
N GLN A 88 5.33 -5.82 1.36
CA GLN A 88 4.29 -5.15 0.60
C GLN A 88 4.66 -3.70 0.28
N SER A 89 5.29 -2.99 1.23
CA SER A 89 5.67 -1.58 1.05
C SER A 89 6.66 -1.36 -0.09
N ILE A 90 7.62 -2.26 -0.25
CA ILE A 90 8.63 -2.20 -1.31
C ILE A 90 7.95 -2.31 -2.68
N MET A 91 7.06 -3.30 -2.80
CA MET A 91 6.26 -3.51 -4.01
C MET A 91 5.32 -2.34 -4.30
N SER A 92 4.64 -1.82 -3.27
CA SER A 92 3.72 -0.69 -3.42
C SER A 92 4.45 0.59 -3.86
N TYR A 93 5.66 0.84 -3.35
CA TYR A 93 6.50 1.97 -3.75
C TYR A 93 6.83 1.91 -5.25
N GLY A 94 7.29 0.75 -5.74
CA GLY A 94 7.59 0.57 -7.16
C GLY A 94 6.35 0.59 -8.06
N TYR A 95 5.22 0.08 -7.57
CA TYR A 95 3.96 0.14 -8.30
C TYR A 95 3.46 1.59 -8.45
N CYS A 96 3.53 2.40 -7.38
CA CYS A 96 3.26 3.83 -7.42
C CYS A 96 4.20 4.57 -8.38
N ASN A 97 5.49 4.22 -8.41
CA ASN A 97 6.46 4.78 -9.36
C ASN A 97 6.00 4.54 -10.80
N LEU A 98 5.73 3.29 -11.15
CA LEU A 98 5.30 2.92 -12.50
C LEU A 98 4.02 3.64 -12.92
N THR A 99 2.99 3.69 -12.06
CA THR A 99 1.72 4.36 -12.39
C THR A 99 1.84 5.88 -12.42
N LEU A 100 2.71 6.46 -11.60
CA LEU A 100 2.99 7.89 -11.64
C LEU A 100 3.67 8.28 -12.95
N ARG A 101 4.68 7.52 -13.38
CA ARG A 101 5.36 7.72 -14.67
C ARG A 101 4.41 7.53 -15.86
N LEU A 102 3.49 6.56 -15.78
CA LEU A 102 2.40 6.42 -16.75
C LEU A 102 1.51 7.67 -16.80
N ALA A 103 1.10 8.19 -15.64
CA ALA A 103 0.25 9.38 -15.55
C ALA A 103 0.95 10.64 -16.08
N LYS A 104 2.26 10.80 -15.79
CA LYS A 104 3.14 11.84 -16.34
C LYS A 104 3.47 11.65 -17.83
N ARG A 105 3.02 10.55 -18.45
CA ARG A 105 3.30 10.16 -19.84
C ARG A 105 4.80 9.98 -20.15
N GLU A 106 5.59 9.66 -19.15
CA GLU A 106 7.01 9.36 -19.30
C GLU A 106 7.24 7.97 -19.95
N SER A 107 8.47 7.76 -20.45
CA SER A 107 8.92 6.46 -20.95
C SER A 107 9.14 5.51 -19.78
N THR A 108 8.24 4.55 -19.59
CA THR A 108 8.24 3.62 -18.45
C THR A 108 8.39 2.17 -18.93
N THR A 109 8.99 1.35 -18.10
CA THR A 109 9.29 -0.07 -18.34
C THR A 109 8.89 -0.91 -17.12
N ILE A 110 8.99 -2.23 -17.23
CA ILE A 110 8.73 -3.11 -16.08
C ILE A 110 9.81 -2.97 -14.99
N ASP A 111 11.02 -2.52 -15.33
CA ASP A 111 12.09 -2.28 -14.34
C ASP A 111 11.67 -1.25 -13.27
N ASP A 112 10.84 -0.28 -13.65
CA ASP A 112 10.32 0.75 -12.76
C ASP A 112 9.48 0.20 -11.61
N LEU A 113 8.90 -0.98 -11.77
CA LEU A 113 8.20 -1.72 -10.70
C LEU A 113 9.15 -2.12 -9.58
N PHE A 114 10.43 -2.30 -9.88
CA PHE A 114 11.45 -2.75 -8.92
C PHE A 114 12.17 -1.58 -8.24
N GLU A 115 11.74 -0.33 -8.46
CA GLU A 115 12.36 0.85 -7.85
C GLU A 115 12.42 0.78 -6.32
N GLY A 116 11.41 0.16 -5.69
CA GLY A 116 11.40 -0.06 -4.24
C GLY A 116 12.53 -0.98 -3.76
N PHE A 117 12.97 -1.96 -4.57
CA PHE A 117 14.04 -2.90 -4.22
C PHE A 117 15.43 -2.30 -4.40
N ARG A 118 15.55 -1.09 -4.94
CA ARG A 118 16.84 -0.43 -5.04
C ARG A 118 17.32 -0.07 -3.63
N LYS A 119 18.60 -0.34 -3.34
CA LYS A 119 19.21 -0.22 -1.99
C LYS A 119 18.88 1.07 -1.25
N LYS A 120 18.73 2.19 -1.98
CA LYS A 120 18.43 3.52 -1.45
C LYS A 120 16.97 3.68 -0.98
N ASN A 121 16.05 2.92 -1.58
CA ASN A 121 14.60 3.07 -1.41
C ASN A 121 14.01 2.02 -0.48
N ILE A 122 14.58 0.80 -0.38
CA ILE A 122 14.08 -0.27 0.50
C ILE A 122 13.75 0.25 1.90
N PHE A 123 14.73 0.86 2.57
CA PHE A 123 14.56 1.36 3.94
C PHE A 123 13.57 2.53 4.01
N LYS A 124 13.50 3.38 2.97
CA LYS A 124 12.57 4.51 2.91
C LYS A 124 11.13 4.02 2.78
N SER A 125 10.87 3.08 1.87
CA SER A 125 9.55 2.49 1.64
C SER A 125 9.06 1.75 2.88
N ILE A 126 9.90 0.93 3.52
CA ILE A 126 9.54 0.21 4.75
C ILE A 126 9.28 1.20 5.89
N LYS A 127 10.15 2.19 6.09
CA LYS A 127 9.98 3.20 7.16
C LYS A 127 8.68 3.99 6.97
N LEU A 128 8.37 4.37 5.73
CA LEU A 128 7.12 5.07 5.39
C LEU A 128 5.90 4.20 5.72
N ALA A 129 5.90 2.94 5.28
CA ALA A 129 4.79 2.03 5.52
C ALA A 129 4.61 1.72 7.00
N LEU A 130 5.69 1.52 7.74
CA LEU A 130 5.65 1.27 9.18
C LEU A 130 5.05 2.47 9.92
N LEU A 131 5.52 3.68 9.60
CA LEU A 131 5.04 4.91 10.24
C LEU A 131 3.57 5.19 9.90
N MET A 132 3.18 4.98 8.64
CA MET A 132 1.78 5.07 8.21
C MET A 132 0.91 4.04 8.95
N SER A 133 1.36 2.79 9.06
CA SER A 133 0.63 1.70 9.72
C SER A 133 0.45 1.97 11.21
N VAL A 134 1.50 2.41 11.90
CA VAL A 134 1.44 2.78 13.32
C VAL A 134 0.45 3.91 13.55
N TYR A 135 0.51 4.99 12.76
CA TYR A 135 -0.43 6.09 12.93
C TYR A 135 -1.87 5.67 12.63
N VAL A 136 -2.12 4.96 11.52
CA VAL A 136 -3.47 4.49 11.20
C VAL A 136 -3.99 3.53 12.26
N PHE A 137 -3.16 2.66 12.82
CA PHE A 137 -3.51 1.76 13.90
C PHE A 137 -3.87 2.52 15.19
N LEU A 138 -3.05 3.47 15.61
CA LEU A 138 -3.31 4.30 16.80
C LEU A 138 -4.63 5.09 16.68
N TRP A 139 -4.91 5.65 15.51
CA TRP A 139 -6.16 6.37 15.26
C TRP A 139 -7.36 5.42 15.20
N SER A 140 -7.20 4.25 14.60
CA SER A 140 -8.23 3.21 14.56
C SER A 140 -8.56 2.65 15.95
N LEU A 141 -7.58 2.59 16.86
CA LEU A 141 -7.77 2.14 18.23
C LEU A 141 -8.65 3.11 19.03
N LEU A 142 -8.55 4.42 18.75
CA LEU A 142 -9.40 5.42 19.37
C LEU A 142 -10.83 5.31 18.84
N LEU A 143 -10.99 5.32 17.51
CA LEU A 143 -12.26 5.14 16.80
C LEU A 143 -12.01 4.69 15.35
N ILE A 144 -12.93 3.92 14.76
CA ILE A 144 -12.79 3.43 13.37
C ILE A 144 -12.75 4.57 12.34
N VAL A 145 -13.64 5.57 12.50
CA VAL A 145 -13.80 6.69 11.55
C VAL A 145 -12.52 7.52 11.38
N PRO A 146 -11.84 8.02 12.44
CA PRO A 146 -10.60 8.75 12.27
C PRO A 146 -9.47 7.90 11.69
N GLY A 147 -9.44 6.58 11.94
CA GLY A 147 -8.52 5.65 11.28
C GLY A 147 -8.65 5.71 9.75
N ILE A 148 -9.88 5.63 9.25
CA ILE A 148 -10.19 5.73 7.81
C ILE A 148 -9.75 7.10 7.25
N ILE A 149 -10.07 8.20 7.94
CA ILE A 149 -9.68 9.56 7.53
C ILE A 149 -8.16 9.70 7.44
N LYS A 150 -7.42 9.09 8.37
CA LYS A 150 -5.95 9.10 8.37
C LYS A 150 -5.36 8.26 7.25
N CYS A 151 -5.96 7.12 6.91
CA CYS A 151 -5.60 6.35 5.72
C CYS A 151 -5.64 7.22 4.45
N PHE A 152 -6.74 7.94 4.22
CA PHE A 152 -6.84 8.87 3.09
C PHE A 152 -5.86 10.03 3.19
N SER A 153 -5.59 10.55 4.39
CA SER A 153 -4.63 11.66 4.58
C SER A 153 -3.20 11.29 4.21
N TYR A 154 -2.82 10.02 4.31
CA TYR A 154 -1.47 9.51 3.99
C TYR A 154 -1.36 8.88 2.60
N SER A 155 -2.46 8.79 1.85
CA SER A 155 -2.53 8.13 0.55
C SER A 155 -1.56 8.68 -0.51
N MET A 156 -1.14 9.94 -0.38
CA MET A 156 -0.22 10.58 -1.32
C MET A 156 1.26 10.43 -0.94
N ALA A 157 1.57 9.87 0.23
CA ALA A 157 2.92 9.89 0.78
C ALA A 157 3.95 9.12 -0.08
N TYR A 158 3.55 8.00 -0.71
CA TYR A 158 4.42 7.28 -1.65
C TYR A 158 4.76 8.13 -2.88
N TYR A 159 3.78 8.81 -3.47
CA TYR A 159 3.97 9.68 -4.63
C TYR A 159 4.86 10.89 -4.29
N ILE A 160 4.65 11.50 -3.12
CA ILE A 160 5.49 12.60 -2.63
C ILE A 160 6.94 12.15 -2.46
N MET A 161 7.17 10.95 -1.91
CA MET A 161 8.54 10.43 -1.73
C MET A 161 9.21 10.02 -3.06
N LEU A 162 8.42 9.76 -4.11
CA LEU A 162 8.92 9.53 -5.46
C LEU A 162 9.31 10.85 -6.15
N ASP A 163 8.50 11.90 -5.97
CA ASP A 163 8.76 13.22 -6.55
C ASP A 163 9.82 14.02 -5.77
N HIS A 164 9.93 13.76 -4.47
CA HIS A 164 10.93 14.35 -3.56
C HIS A 164 11.74 13.25 -2.85
N PRO A 165 12.69 12.60 -3.54
CA PRO A 165 13.52 11.54 -2.95
C PRO A 165 14.35 11.99 -1.75
N GLU A 166 14.59 13.29 -1.59
CA GLU A 166 15.27 13.92 -0.46
C GLU A 166 14.46 13.85 0.84
N TYR A 167 13.13 13.74 0.77
CA TYR A 167 12.28 13.72 1.95
C TYR A 167 12.41 12.42 2.75
N THR A 168 12.41 12.58 4.06
CA THR A 168 12.24 11.50 5.00
C THR A 168 10.80 10.98 5.01
N ALA A 169 10.59 9.77 5.52
CA ALA A 169 9.26 9.18 5.68
C ALA A 169 8.27 10.08 6.45
N SER A 170 8.75 10.76 7.49
CA SER A 170 7.93 11.66 8.30
C SER A 170 7.56 12.94 7.54
N GLU A 171 8.49 13.51 6.77
CA GLU A 171 8.23 14.69 5.93
C GLU A 171 7.23 14.37 4.82
N ALA A 172 7.39 13.22 4.15
CA ALA A 172 6.46 12.77 3.12
C ALA A 172 5.03 12.58 3.67
N LEU A 173 4.88 12.01 4.89
CA LEU A 173 3.58 11.88 5.54
C LEU A 173 2.98 13.24 5.91
N LYS A 174 3.78 14.16 6.43
CA LYS A 174 3.33 15.51 6.80
C LYS A 174 2.85 16.27 5.57
N LYS A 175 3.65 16.29 4.50
CA LYS A 175 3.27 16.94 3.23
C LYS A 175 2.02 16.27 2.62
N SER A 176 1.89 14.94 2.70
CA SER A 176 0.67 14.23 2.28
C SER A 176 -0.54 14.71 3.08
N GLN A 177 -0.43 14.85 4.41
CA GLN A 177 -1.54 15.32 5.23
C GLN A 177 -1.97 16.74 4.88
N GLU A 178 -1.01 17.63 4.61
CA GLU A 178 -1.22 19.01 4.22
C GLU A 178 -1.90 19.12 2.85
N MET A 179 -1.33 18.45 1.84
CA MET A 179 -1.87 18.40 0.47
C MET A 179 -3.27 17.76 0.42
N MET A 180 -3.56 16.83 1.33
CA MET A 180 -4.88 16.19 1.44
C MET A 180 -5.88 16.97 2.30
N LYS A 181 -5.57 18.18 2.82
CA LYS A 181 -6.59 19.01 3.50
C LYS A 181 -7.64 19.46 2.47
N GLY A 182 -8.93 19.32 2.82
CA GLY A 182 -10.03 19.60 1.88
C GLY A 182 -10.30 18.50 0.83
N HIS A 183 -9.31 17.65 0.51
CA HIS A 183 -9.41 16.69 -0.60
C HIS A 183 -9.58 15.21 -0.20
N LYS A 184 -9.70 14.92 1.11
CA LYS A 184 -9.91 13.54 1.61
C LYS A 184 -11.21 12.94 1.11
N PHE A 185 -12.28 13.75 1.10
CA PHE A 185 -13.58 13.31 0.65
C PHE A 185 -13.62 13.10 -0.87
N ASP A 186 -12.91 13.94 -1.64
CA ASP A 186 -12.76 13.77 -3.09
C ASP A 186 -12.14 12.39 -3.41
N LEU A 187 -11.08 12.02 -2.68
CA LEU A 187 -10.43 10.72 -2.83
C LEU A 187 -11.31 9.55 -2.36
N PHE A 188 -12.11 9.76 -1.31
CA PHE A 188 -13.10 8.79 -0.84
C PHE A 188 -14.14 8.50 -1.92
N ILE A 189 -14.75 9.54 -2.51
CA ILE A 189 -15.74 9.36 -3.58
C ILE A 189 -15.10 8.78 -4.83
N LEU A 190 -13.87 9.19 -5.16
CA LEU A 190 -13.10 8.58 -6.24
C LEU A 190 -12.93 7.08 -6.00
N SER A 191 -12.51 6.66 -4.81
CA SER A 191 -12.36 5.25 -4.45
C SER A 191 -13.69 4.49 -4.46
N LEU A 192 -14.77 5.10 -3.94
CA LEU A 192 -16.12 4.54 -3.96
C LEU A 192 -16.61 4.31 -5.40
N SER A 193 -16.25 5.19 -6.34
CA SER A 193 -16.60 5.02 -7.74
C SER A 193 -15.91 3.84 -8.44
N PHE A 194 -14.94 3.20 -7.79
CA PHE A 194 -14.32 1.95 -8.24
C PHE A 194 -14.85 0.72 -7.49
N ILE A 195 -15.66 0.88 -6.44
CA ILE A 195 -16.13 -0.24 -5.62
C ILE A 195 -16.84 -1.31 -6.44
N GLY A 196 -17.64 -0.90 -7.44
CA GLY A 196 -18.32 -1.83 -8.35
C GLY A 196 -17.35 -2.68 -9.16
N TRP A 197 -16.23 -2.10 -9.61
CA TRP A 197 -15.17 -2.85 -10.31
C TRP A 197 -14.44 -3.82 -9.38
N PHE A 198 -14.16 -3.40 -8.14
CA PHE A 198 -13.55 -4.27 -7.14
C PHE A 198 -14.48 -5.42 -6.73
N ILE A 199 -15.79 -5.17 -6.57
CA ILE A 199 -16.80 -6.21 -6.29
C ILE A 199 -16.89 -7.17 -7.47
N LEU A 200 -17.00 -6.66 -8.70
CA LEU A 200 -17.04 -7.51 -9.90
C LEU A 200 -15.77 -8.35 -10.02
N GLY A 201 -14.61 -7.74 -9.78
CA GLY A 201 -13.32 -8.44 -9.72
C GLY A 201 -13.28 -9.52 -8.64
N ALA A 202 -13.85 -9.27 -7.46
CA ALA A 202 -13.93 -10.24 -6.36
C ALA A 202 -14.87 -11.41 -6.66
N VAL A 203 -16.02 -11.15 -7.29
CA VAL A 203 -16.97 -12.22 -7.71
C VAL A 203 -16.33 -13.09 -8.78
N ILE A 204 -15.69 -12.48 -9.79
CA ILE A 204 -15.03 -13.21 -10.88
C ILE A 204 -13.74 -13.91 -10.39
N LEU A 205 -13.05 -13.37 -9.37
CA LEU A 205 -11.90 -13.99 -8.72
C LEU A 205 -12.23 -15.40 -8.21
N PHE A 206 -13.43 -15.60 -7.66
CA PHE A 206 -13.89 -16.93 -7.22
C PHE A 206 -13.87 -17.98 -8.35
N PHE A 207 -14.03 -17.54 -9.59
CA PHE A 207 -14.08 -18.42 -10.77
C PHE A 207 -12.79 -18.43 -11.62
N THR A 208 -11.91 -17.43 -11.49
CA THR A 208 -10.85 -17.16 -12.49
C THR A 208 -9.46 -16.86 -11.92
N ILE A 209 -9.19 -17.14 -10.63
CA ILE A 209 -7.86 -16.96 -10.03
C ILE A 209 -7.37 -15.49 -10.10
N GLY A 210 -8.29 -14.52 -10.20
CA GLY A 210 -7.99 -13.10 -10.00
C GLY A 210 -7.54 -12.33 -11.23
N ILE A 211 -7.71 -12.92 -12.42
CA ILE A 211 -7.49 -12.30 -13.73
C ILE A 211 -8.04 -10.87 -13.85
N PRO A 212 -9.27 -10.53 -13.36
CA PRO A 212 -9.80 -9.17 -13.50
C PRO A 212 -8.95 -8.08 -12.87
N PHE A 213 -8.26 -8.40 -11.77
CA PHE A 213 -7.44 -7.42 -11.06
C PHE A 213 -6.25 -6.93 -11.87
N LEU A 214 -5.80 -7.70 -12.87
CA LEU A 214 -4.74 -7.29 -13.80
C LEU A 214 -5.09 -6.03 -14.59
N TRP A 215 -6.36 -5.76 -14.86
CA TRP A 215 -6.81 -4.54 -15.54
C TRP A 215 -7.37 -3.49 -14.59
N ILE A 216 -7.96 -3.90 -13.46
CA ILE A 216 -8.52 -2.98 -12.47
C ILE A 216 -7.41 -2.21 -11.74
N TYR A 217 -6.33 -2.88 -11.31
CA TYR A 217 -5.23 -2.25 -10.59
C TYR A 217 -4.53 -1.13 -11.37
N PRO A 218 -4.06 -1.32 -12.61
CA PRO A 218 -3.34 -0.27 -13.32
C PRO A 218 -4.28 0.88 -13.64
N TYR A 219 -5.56 0.61 -13.91
CA TYR A 219 -6.57 1.65 -14.07
C TYR A 219 -6.79 2.47 -12.79
N TYR A 220 -6.98 1.80 -11.65
CA TYR A 220 -7.20 2.45 -10.36
C TYR A 220 -5.98 3.29 -9.95
N PHE A 221 -4.79 2.70 -9.86
CA PHE A 221 -3.61 3.41 -9.38
C PHE A 221 -3.12 4.51 -10.33
N THR A 222 -3.29 4.36 -11.65
CA THR A 222 -3.05 5.47 -12.60
C THR A 222 -4.06 6.60 -12.39
N THR A 223 -5.31 6.29 -12.03
CA THR A 223 -6.32 7.30 -11.67
C THR A 223 -5.93 8.05 -10.39
N ILE A 224 -5.44 7.34 -9.38
CA ILE A 224 -4.91 7.95 -8.15
C ILE A 224 -3.68 8.81 -8.45
N SER A 225 -2.82 8.38 -9.37
CA SER A 225 -1.66 9.16 -9.83
C SER A 225 -2.10 10.47 -10.50
N HIS A 226 -3.14 10.46 -11.33
CA HIS A 226 -3.72 11.69 -11.89
C HIS A 226 -4.35 12.60 -10.83
N PHE A 227 -4.98 12.02 -9.81
CA PHE A 227 -5.47 12.78 -8.67
C PHE A 227 -4.33 13.48 -7.92
N TYR A 228 -3.22 12.76 -7.67
CA TYR A 228 -2.01 13.32 -7.08
C TYR A 228 -1.45 14.50 -7.90
N LEU A 229 -1.27 14.33 -9.21
CA LEU A 229 -0.77 15.40 -10.09
C LEU A 229 -1.67 16.64 -10.07
N ASN A 230 -2.98 16.46 -9.98
CA ASN A 230 -3.91 17.58 -9.81
C ASN A 230 -3.73 18.31 -8.46
N LEU A 231 -3.42 17.59 -7.38
CA LEU A 231 -3.11 18.23 -6.09
C LEU A 231 -1.81 19.04 -6.16
N VAL A 232 -0.77 18.47 -6.78
CA VAL A 232 0.52 19.17 -6.99
C VAL A 232 0.31 20.46 -7.79
N ASN A 233 -0.44 20.41 -8.89
CA ASN A 233 -0.74 21.60 -9.70
C ASN A 233 -1.51 22.68 -8.91
N ARG A 234 -2.37 22.28 -7.97
CA ARG A 234 -3.11 23.22 -7.12
C ARG A 234 -2.21 23.85 -6.06
N ASP A 235 -1.33 23.08 -5.44
CA ASP A 235 -0.35 23.58 -4.47
C ASP A 235 0.55 24.64 -5.12
N ILE A 236 1.09 24.35 -6.31
CA ILE A 236 1.92 25.31 -7.09
C ILE A 236 1.13 26.60 -7.40
N ALA A 237 -0.12 26.47 -7.88
CA ALA A 237 -0.95 27.62 -8.20
C ALA A 237 -1.35 28.47 -6.96
N MET A 238 -1.35 27.88 -5.76
CA MET A 238 -1.55 28.63 -4.52
C MET A 238 -0.27 29.33 -4.08
N GLU A 239 0.89 28.68 -4.20
CA GLU A 239 2.19 29.29 -3.89
C GLU A 239 2.44 30.52 -4.78
N GLU A 240 2.19 30.43 -6.09
CA GLU A 240 2.29 31.57 -7.01
C GLU A 240 1.40 32.75 -6.61
N LYS A 241 0.17 32.49 -6.15
CA LYS A 241 -0.76 33.54 -5.71
C LYS A 241 -0.38 34.21 -4.40
N THR A 242 0.41 33.55 -3.56
CA THR A 242 0.87 34.12 -2.28
C THR A 242 2.13 34.98 -2.41
N VAL A 243 2.83 34.87 -3.55
CA VAL A 243 4.05 35.62 -3.86
C VAL A 243 3.75 36.95 -4.60
N ILE A 244 2.54 37.09 -5.15
CA ILE A 244 2.01 38.30 -5.81
C ILE A 244 1.23 39.14 -4.79
#